data_AF-A0A7S0EAE7-F1
#
_entry.id   AF-A0A7S0EAE7-F1
#
_cell.length_a   1.000
_cell.length_b   1.000
_cell.length_c   1.000
_cell.angle_alpha   90.00
_cell.angle_beta   90.00
_cell.angle_gamma   90.00
#
_symmetry.space_group_name_H-M   'P 1'
#
loop_
_entity.id
_entity.type
_entity.pdbx_description
1 polymer ?
#
loop_
_entity_poly.entity_id
_entity_poly.type
_entity_poly.pdbx_seq_one_letter_code
_entity_poly.pdbx_strand_id
1 'polypeptide(L)'
;MNFASRASRRPQNQGKKTSDPKQIKLLCSLFDAEVEYAARLEADMKELKSDKEKQIRFMKQQSKALIRSLNQQLADAKEAKLIQDSLQRTVLNNRAMIEIGIARYAGANITLTAGIQKFVKQYLSEEDRSGKRSLSRHCIEVCNAVQQYGFACLYQSMLKEMADLPHEISKPLHHMSVASASGYYVGGSSPLAESLACVLTKLQILGHISKELPIHLVDASGKGKCTLSKGKVLPIATEGGGDFPLISEDSKPQGAGVDAGRSAQSRQVSR
;
A
#
# COMPACT_ATOMS: atom_id res chain seq x y z
N MET A 1 36.80 29.83 17.95
CA MET A 1 36.91 31.30 17.76
C MET A 1 37.46 31.88 19.05
N ASN A 2 38.66 32.47 18.96
CA ASN A 2 39.48 32.90 20.09
C ASN A 2 38.96 34.22 20.69
N PHE A 3 38.64 34.24 21.99
CA PHE A 3 38.45 35.49 22.73
C PHE A 3 39.80 35.95 23.30
N ALA A 4 40.28 37.07 22.78
CA ALA A 4 41.54 37.68 23.14
C ALA A 4 41.49 38.29 24.56
N SER A 5 42.46 37.88 25.37
CA SER A 5 42.80 38.44 26.68
C SER A 5 43.40 39.84 26.50
N ARG A 6 42.70 40.88 26.97
CA ARG A 6 43.24 42.25 27.04
C ARG A 6 43.64 42.59 28.47
N ALA A 7 44.93 42.84 28.65
CA ALA A 7 45.57 43.22 29.89
C ALA A 7 44.97 44.51 30.49
N SER A 8 44.67 44.45 31.79
CA SER A 8 44.10 45.53 32.58
C SER A 8 45.22 46.41 33.17
N ARG A 9 45.35 47.64 32.68
CA ARG A 9 46.16 48.70 33.31
C ARG A 9 45.36 49.29 34.47
N ARG A 10 45.89 49.23 35.69
CA ARG A 10 45.34 49.93 36.87
C ARG A 10 45.64 51.43 36.76
N PRO A 11 44.65 52.33 36.85
CA PRO A 11 44.89 53.71 37.22
C PRO A 11 44.93 53.83 38.75
N GLN A 12 46.04 54.34 39.28
CA GLN A 12 46.06 55.03 40.57
C GLN A 12 45.49 56.43 40.34
N ASN A 13 44.34 56.75 40.94
CA ASN A 13 44.14 58.12 41.40
C ASN A 13 43.15 58.21 42.56
N GLN A 14 43.60 58.95 43.58
CA GLN A 14 42.93 59.20 44.84
C GLN A 14 41.86 60.28 44.68
N GLY A 15 40.77 60.11 45.42
CA GLY A 15 39.66 61.05 45.52
C GLY A 15 38.42 60.33 46.03
N LYS A 16 38.35 60.09 47.34
CA LYS A 16 37.15 59.57 48.01
C LYS A 16 36.02 60.60 47.87
N LYS A 17 35.29 60.54 46.75
CA LYS A 17 33.92 61.05 46.68
C LYS A 17 33.08 60.11 47.55
N THR A 18 32.73 60.54 48.75
CA THR A 18 31.68 59.88 49.52
C THR A 18 30.39 60.04 48.74
N SER A 19 30.03 59.03 47.95
CA SER A 19 28.73 58.97 47.27
C SER A 19 27.63 59.18 48.30
N ASP A 20 26.73 60.13 48.04
CA ASP A 20 25.61 60.44 48.94
C ASP A 20 24.83 59.14 49.23
N PRO A 21 24.63 58.75 50.49
CA PRO A 21 23.86 57.56 50.87
C PRO A 21 22.48 57.48 50.19
N LYS A 22 21.88 58.63 49.86
CA LYS A 22 20.62 58.69 49.10
C LYS A 22 20.77 58.23 47.66
N GLN A 23 21.89 58.55 47.01
CA GLN A 23 22.18 58.11 45.64
C GLN A 23 22.47 56.60 45.59
N ILE A 24 23.18 56.07 46.58
CA ILE A 24 23.42 54.61 46.70
C ILE A 24 22.09 53.88 46.87
N LYS A 25 21.22 54.35 47.77
CA LYS A 25 19.90 53.74 48.01
C LYS A 25 19.02 53.76 46.76
N LEU A 26 19.02 54.86 46.00
CA LEU A 26 18.30 54.97 44.74
C LEU A 26 18.82 53.98 43.70
N LEU A 27 20.14 53.89 43.53
CA LEU A 27 20.77 52.93 42.61
C LEU A 27 20.44 51.48 42.96
N CYS A 28 20.47 51.11 44.25
CA CYS A 28 20.06 49.77 44.69
C CYS A 28 18.60 49.49 44.32
N SER A 29 17.67 50.42 44.59
CA SER A 29 16.25 50.22 44.26
C SER A 29 15.98 50.09 42.76
N LEU A 30 16.73 50.82 41.92
CA LEU A 30 16.62 50.70 40.46
C LEU A 30 17.19 49.36 39.97
N PHE A 31 18.29 48.90 40.55
CA PHE A 31 18.86 47.60 40.23
C PHE A 31 17.91 46.46 40.63
N ASP A 32 17.33 46.52 41.82
CA ASP A 32 16.35 45.53 42.28
C ASP A 32 15.12 45.49 41.35
N ALA A 33 14.61 46.66 40.93
CA ALA A 33 13.50 46.74 39.98
C ALA A 33 13.84 46.15 38.60
N GLU A 34 15.07 46.37 38.11
CA GLU A 34 15.54 45.80 36.84
C GLU A 34 15.67 44.27 36.92
N VAL A 35 16.18 43.74 38.04
CA VAL A 35 16.27 42.30 38.30
C VAL A 35 14.87 41.68 38.37
N GLU A 36 13.92 42.33 39.06
CA GLU A 36 12.52 41.88 39.09
C GLU A 36 11.88 41.90 37.71
N TYR A 37 12.13 42.95 36.91
CA TYR A 37 11.61 43.04 35.55
C TYR A 37 12.17 41.93 34.65
N ALA A 38 13.48 41.67 34.71
CA ALA A 38 14.12 40.59 33.98
C ALA A 38 13.55 39.22 34.38
N ALA A 39 13.31 38.98 35.67
CA ALA A 39 12.71 37.74 36.16
C ALA A 39 11.27 37.54 35.65
N ARG A 40 10.46 38.60 35.61
CA ARG A 40 9.10 38.57 35.03
C ARG A 40 9.14 38.27 33.54
N LEU A 41 10.01 38.94 32.79
CA LEU A 41 10.16 38.70 31.35
C LEU A 41 10.60 37.26 31.06
N GLU A 42 11.49 36.69 31.87
CA GLU A 42 11.88 35.29 31.74
C GLU A 42 10.71 34.33 32.02
N ALA A 43 9.88 34.63 33.02
CA ALA A 43 8.67 33.86 33.32
C ALA A 43 7.66 33.90 32.17
N ASP A 44 7.36 35.10 31.65
CA ASP A 44 6.43 35.31 30.53
C ASP A 44 6.94 34.59 29.26
N MET A 45 8.24 34.63 29.00
CA MET A 45 8.86 33.94 27.87
C MET A 45 8.79 32.41 28.01
N LYS A 46 8.94 31.88 29.23
CA LYS A 46 8.77 30.44 29.51
C LYS A 46 7.32 30.01 29.32
N GLU A 47 6.37 30.80 29.80
CA GLU A 47 4.94 30.54 29.63
C GLU A 47 4.56 30.56 28.15
N LEU A 48 4.93 31.61 27.42
CA LEU A 48 4.66 31.73 25.99
C LEU A 48 5.27 30.57 25.18
N LYS A 49 6.48 30.12 25.54
CA LYS A 49 7.11 28.96 24.89
C LYS A 49 6.33 27.68 25.17
N SER A 50 5.94 27.46 26.43
CA SER A 50 5.13 26.30 26.84
C SER A 50 3.80 26.25 26.09
N ASP A 51 3.11 27.38 25.97
CA ASP A 51 1.83 27.46 25.29
C ASP A 51 1.94 27.25 23.78
N LYS A 52 2.99 27.80 23.14
CA LYS A 52 3.29 27.49 21.73
C LYS A 52 3.58 26.01 21.52
N GLU A 53 4.31 25.36 22.42
CA GLU A 53 4.58 23.92 22.34
C GLU A 53 3.30 23.07 22.51
N LYS A 54 2.38 23.49 23.39
CA LYS A 54 1.05 22.86 23.51
C LYS A 54 0.25 23.04 22.23
N GLN A 55 0.20 24.25 21.67
CA GLN A 55 -0.51 24.54 20.43
C GLN A 55 0.04 23.74 19.25
N ILE A 56 1.36 23.63 19.12
CA ILE A 56 2.01 22.81 18.07
C ILE A 56 1.63 21.34 18.23
N ARG A 57 1.62 20.81 19.46
CA ARG A 57 1.21 19.42 19.72
C ARG A 57 -0.25 19.18 19.34
N PHE A 58 -1.14 20.10 19.73
CA PHE A 58 -2.55 20.05 19.40
C PHE A 58 -2.80 20.07 17.89
N MET A 59 -2.22 21.02 17.17
CA MET A 59 -2.34 21.10 15.70
C MET A 59 -1.76 19.86 15.01
N LYS A 60 -0.63 19.33 15.49
CA LYS A 60 -0.06 18.07 14.96
C LYS A 60 -1.01 16.89 15.17
N GLN A 61 -1.71 16.82 16.29
CA GLN A 61 -2.68 15.76 16.55
C GLN A 61 -3.91 15.90 15.65
N GLN A 62 -4.46 17.11 15.50
CA GLN A 62 -5.57 17.37 14.59
C GLN A 62 -5.22 17.06 13.14
N SER A 63 -4.05 17.50 12.67
CA SER A 63 -3.57 17.21 11.32
C SER A 63 -3.44 15.70 11.08
N LYS A 64 -2.87 14.95 12.03
CA LYS A 64 -2.78 13.49 11.94
C LYS A 64 -4.15 12.82 11.88
N ALA A 65 -5.11 13.28 12.69
CA ALA A 65 -6.47 12.75 12.68
C ALA A 65 -7.17 13.02 11.34
N LEU A 66 -7.05 14.24 10.81
CA LEU A 66 -7.61 14.62 9.52
C LEU A 66 -7.01 13.79 8.38
N ILE A 67 -5.68 13.66 8.33
CA ILE A 67 -4.99 12.85 7.32
C ILE A 67 -5.46 11.39 7.36
N ARG A 68 -5.66 10.82 8.55
CA ARG A 68 -6.20 9.45 8.68
C ARG A 68 -7.63 9.35 8.13
N SER A 69 -8.48 10.31 8.47
CA SER A 69 -9.88 10.35 8.00
C SER A 69 -9.95 10.48 6.47
N LEU A 70 -9.16 11.38 5.87
CA LEU A 70 -9.12 11.56 4.42
C LEU A 70 -8.61 10.32 3.69
N ASN A 71 -7.58 9.65 4.22
CA ASN A 71 -7.07 8.42 3.62
C ASN A 71 -8.07 7.26 3.71
N GLN A 72 -8.83 7.18 4.80
CA GLN A 72 -9.92 6.21 4.91
C GLN A 72 -11.00 6.48 3.85
N GLN A 73 -11.47 7.73 3.73
CA GLN A 73 -12.46 8.11 2.73
C GLN A 73 -11.96 7.85 1.30
N LEU A 74 -10.68 8.13 1.01
CA LEU A 74 -10.08 7.86 -0.28
C LEU A 74 -10.04 6.35 -0.58
N ALA A 75 -9.71 5.51 0.41
CA ALA A 75 -9.75 4.06 0.27
C ALA A 75 -11.17 3.55 0.01
N ASP A 76 -12.15 4.08 0.74
CA ASP A 76 -13.57 3.74 0.57
C ASP A 76 -14.09 4.14 -0.82
N ALA A 77 -13.78 5.33 -1.29
CA ALA A 77 -14.14 5.79 -2.63
C ALA A 77 -13.47 4.96 -3.74
N LYS A 78 -12.18 4.61 -3.57
CA LYS A 78 -11.46 3.73 -4.51
C LYS A 78 -12.11 2.34 -4.58
N GLU A 79 -12.47 1.78 -3.44
CA GLU A 79 -13.14 0.48 -3.37
C GLU A 79 -14.53 0.52 -4.01
N ALA A 80 -15.36 1.51 -3.67
CA ALA A 80 -16.69 1.68 -4.25
C ALA A 80 -16.64 1.81 -5.78
N LYS A 81 -15.68 2.60 -6.29
CA LYS A 81 -15.45 2.71 -7.74
C LYS A 81 -15.05 1.37 -8.35
N LEU A 82 -14.18 0.62 -7.69
CA LEU A 82 -13.72 -0.67 -8.20
C LEU A 82 -14.84 -1.72 -8.23
N ILE A 83 -15.71 -1.71 -7.22
CA ILE A 83 -16.93 -2.52 -7.17
C ILE A 83 -17.82 -2.14 -8.37
N GLN A 84 -18.10 -0.85 -8.55
CA GLN A 84 -18.91 -0.38 -9.68
C GLN A 84 -18.33 -0.78 -11.04
N ASP A 85 -17.02 -0.59 -11.22
CA ASP A 85 -16.32 -0.99 -12.45
C ASP A 85 -16.44 -2.51 -12.68
N SER A 86 -16.30 -3.32 -11.62
CA SER A 86 -16.40 -4.78 -11.72
C SER A 86 -17.80 -5.28 -12.07
N LEU A 87 -18.85 -4.52 -11.74
CA LEU A 87 -20.23 -4.84 -12.13
C LEU A 87 -20.49 -4.57 -13.61
N GLN A 88 -19.74 -3.66 -14.22
CA GLN A 88 -19.96 -3.20 -15.59
C GLN A 88 -19.01 -3.85 -16.60
N ARG A 89 -17.82 -4.25 -16.15
CA ARG A 89 -16.76 -4.76 -17.03
C ARG A 89 -15.81 -5.71 -16.29
N THR A 90 -15.03 -6.45 -17.07
CA THR A 90 -13.92 -7.23 -16.56
C THR A 90 -12.80 -6.30 -16.10
N VAL A 91 -12.38 -6.44 -14.83
CA VAL A 91 -11.26 -5.70 -14.25
C VAL A 91 -10.14 -6.68 -13.90
N LEU A 92 -9.03 -6.61 -14.62
CA LEU A 92 -7.84 -7.43 -14.40
C LEU A 92 -6.78 -6.63 -13.64
N ASN A 93 -6.68 -6.82 -12.33
CA ASN A 93 -5.77 -6.02 -11.52
C ASN A 93 -5.34 -6.71 -10.21
N ASN A 94 -4.09 -7.17 -10.14
CA ASN A 94 -3.55 -7.78 -8.92
C ASN A 94 -3.35 -6.78 -7.77
N ARG A 95 -3.15 -5.50 -8.09
CA ARG A 95 -2.70 -4.48 -7.13
C ARG A 95 -3.83 -3.75 -6.41
N ALA A 96 -4.88 -3.37 -7.12
CA ALA A 96 -5.83 -2.36 -6.65
C ALA A 96 -6.45 -2.70 -5.28
N MET A 97 -7.03 -3.90 -5.13
CA MET A 97 -7.61 -4.33 -3.85
C MET A 97 -6.58 -4.47 -2.73
N ILE A 98 -5.36 -4.94 -3.04
CA ILE A 98 -4.28 -5.04 -2.06
C ILE A 98 -3.87 -3.64 -1.60
N GLU A 99 -3.72 -2.69 -2.52
CA GLU A 99 -3.36 -1.31 -2.18
C GLU A 99 -4.39 -0.65 -1.27
N ILE A 100 -5.69 -0.84 -1.55
CA ILE A 100 -6.79 -0.37 -0.69
C ILE A 100 -6.70 -0.99 0.70
N GLY A 101 -6.56 -2.32 0.78
CA GLY A 101 -6.47 -3.04 2.05
C GLY A 101 -5.26 -2.64 2.88
N ILE A 102 -4.09 -2.50 2.23
CA ILE A 102 -2.85 -2.10 2.90
C ILE A 102 -2.92 -0.63 3.35
N ALA A 103 -3.53 0.27 2.57
CA ALA A 103 -3.72 1.65 2.99
C ALA A 103 -4.55 1.76 4.30
N ARG A 104 -5.59 0.94 4.44
CA ARG A 104 -6.42 0.85 5.66
C ARG A 104 -5.68 0.18 6.81
N TYR A 105 -4.89 -0.87 6.54
CA TYR A 105 -4.11 -1.58 7.56
C TYR A 105 -2.93 -0.75 8.11
N ALA A 106 -2.09 -0.21 7.22
CA ALA A 106 -0.82 0.40 7.57
C ALA A 106 -0.95 1.90 7.90
N GLY A 107 -2.00 2.55 7.38
CA GLY A 107 -2.26 3.97 7.53
C GLY A 107 -1.40 4.86 6.63
N ALA A 108 -1.65 6.16 6.72
CA ALA A 108 -1.19 7.18 5.78
C ALA A 108 0.32 7.33 5.57
N ASN A 109 1.15 6.89 6.53
CA ASN A 109 2.57 7.20 6.56
C ASN A 109 3.46 6.03 6.13
N ILE A 110 2.86 4.92 5.68
CA ILE A 110 3.59 3.72 5.30
C ILE A 110 3.46 3.55 3.79
N THR A 111 4.59 3.38 3.11
CA THR A 111 4.59 3.09 1.68
C THR A 111 3.93 1.73 1.41
N LEU A 112 3.36 1.55 0.22
CA LEU A 112 2.72 0.28 -0.14
C LEU A 112 3.66 -0.92 0.09
N THR A 113 4.92 -0.82 -0.36
CA THR A 113 5.94 -1.86 -0.18
C THR A 113 6.16 -2.20 1.30
N ALA A 114 6.39 -1.20 2.15
CA ALA A 114 6.61 -1.41 3.57
C ALA A 114 5.34 -1.96 4.26
N GLY A 115 4.16 -1.52 3.82
CA GLY A 115 2.87 -2.00 4.31
C GLY A 115 2.65 -3.48 3.98
N ILE A 116 2.92 -3.89 2.75
CA ILE A 116 2.85 -5.30 2.32
C ILE A 116 3.84 -6.15 3.10
N GLN A 117 5.11 -5.74 3.18
CA GLN A 117 6.13 -6.51 3.93
C GLN A 117 5.74 -6.68 5.39
N LYS A 118 5.23 -5.62 6.03
CA LYS A 118 4.72 -5.68 7.40
C LYS A 118 3.53 -6.63 7.52
N PHE A 119 2.58 -6.56 6.58
CA PHE A 119 1.41 -7.42 6.55
C PHE A 119 1.77 -8.90 6.38
N VAL A 120 2.65 -9.21 5.42
CA VAL A 120 3.17 -10.57 5.18
C VAL A 120 3.82 -11.10 6.45
N LYS A 121 4.76 -10.33 7.03
CA LYS A 121 5.47 -10.72 8.25
C LYS A 121 4.52 -10.98 9.42
N GLN A 122 3.47 -10.17 9.57
CA GLN A 122 2.57 -10.24 10.71
C GLN A 122 1.50 -11.33 10.58
N TYR A 123 1.01 -11.60 9.36
CA TYR A 123 -0.20 -12.42 9.18
C TYR A 123 -0.02 -13.63 8.26
N LEU A 124 0.95 -13.61 7.35
CA LEU A 124 1.09 -14.62 6.29
C LEU A 124 2.31 -15.52 6.48
N SER A 125 3.30 -15.09 7.25
CA SER A 125 4.45 -15.90 7.65
C SER A 125 4.56 -16.00 9.16
N GLU A 126 5.10 -17.12 9.63
CA GLU A 126 5.51 -17.34 11.00
C GLU A 126 7.04 -17.52 11.02
N GLU A 127 7.68 -17.06 12.08
CA GLU A 127 9.13 -17.20 12.27
C GLU A 127 9.36 -18.05 13.51
N ASP A 128 10.05 -19.17 13.35
CA ASP A 128 10.33 -20.07 14.46
C ASP A 128 11.49 -19.54 15.35
N ARG A 129 11.78 -20.26 16.44
CA ARG A 129 12.88 -19.88 17.36
C ARG A 129 14.26 -19.92 16.70
N SER A 130 14.41 -20.59 15.55
CA SER A 130 15.64 -20.65 14.78
C SER A 130 15.75 -19.54 13.73
N GLY A 131 14.74 -18.66 13.62
CA GLY A 131 14.67 -17.62 12.60
C GLY A 131 14.23 -18.13 11.22
N LYS A 132 13.81 -19.40 11.12
CA LYS A 132 13.32 -19.96 9.86
C LYS A 132 11.87 -19.54 9.67
N ARG A 133 11.57 -19.01 8.48
CA ARG A 133 10.20 -18.61 8.12
C ARG A 133 9.42 -19.79 7.54
N SER A 134 8.18 -19.91 7.99
CA SER A 134 7.16 -20.80 7.44
C SER A 134 5.91 -20.00 7.06
N LEU A 135 5.03 -20.58 6.24
CA LEU A 135 3.71 -20.01 6.02
C LEU A 135 2.89 -20.05 7.31
N SER A 136 2.03 -19.06 7.52
CA SER A 136 1.08 -19.08 8.62
C SER A 136 0.01 -20.13 8.41
N ARG A 137 -0.65 -20.54 9.50
CA ARG A 137 -1.77 -21.50 9.42
C ARG A 137 -2.85 -21.08 8.41
N HIS A 138 -3.18 -19.79 8.37
CA HIS A 138 -4.14 -19.24 7.40
C HIS A 138 -3.72 -19.51 5.95
N CYS A 139 -2.45 -19.28 5.63
CA CYS A 139 -1.95 -19.51 4.28
C CYS A 139 -2.01 -20.99 3.92
N ILE A 140 -1.64 -21.88 4.84
CA ILE A 140 -1.73 -23.33 4.61
C ILE A 140 -3.18 -23.75 4.30
N GLU A 141 -4.15 -23.25 5.06
CA GLU A 141 -5.58 -23.53 4.84
C GLU A 141 -6.05 -23.01 3.46
N VAL A 142 -5.66 -21.80 3.08
CA VAL A 142 -5.98 -21.23 1.76
C VAL A 142 -5.31 -22.04 0.65
N CYS A 143 -4.04 -22.42 0.81
CA CYS A 143 -3.31 -23.24 -0.17
C CYS A 143 -4.00 -24.57 -0.42
N ASN A 144 -4.36 -25.29 0.64
CA ASN A 144 -5.09 -26.55 0.51
C ASN A 144 -6.43 -26.35 -0.21
N ALA A 145 -7.12 -25.24 0.10
CA ALA A 145 -8.40 -24.92 -0.53
C ALA A 145 -8.28 -24.47 -2.00
N VAL A 146 -7.19 -23.84 -2.43
CA VAL A 146 -6.99 -23.52 -3.85
C VAL A 146 -6.43 -24.71 -4.63
N GLN A 147 -5.70 -25.62 -3.98
CA GLN A 147 -5.12 -26.81 -4.61
C GLN A 147 -6.17 -27.70 -5.29
N GLN A 148 -7.36 -27.83 -4.70
CA GLN A 148 -8.48 -28.59 -5.30
C GLN A 148 -8.95 -28.03 -6.66
N TYR A 149 -8.57 -26.78 -6.99
CA TYR A 149 -8.88 -26.13 -8.27
C TYR A 149 -7.69 -26.16 -9.26
N GLY A 150 -6.66 -26.96 -8.98
CA GLY A 150 -5.53 -27.20 -9.89
C GLY A 150 -4.32 -26.28 -9.71
N PHE A 151 -4.23 -25.55 -8.60
CA PHE A 151 -3.02 -24.80 -8.23
C PHE A 151 -1.97 -25.73 -7.58
N ALA A 152 -0.68 -25.46 -7.81
CA ALA A 152 0.39 -26.35 -7.37
C ALA A 152 0.69 -26.26 -5.87
N CYS A 153 0.53 -25.08 -5.26
CA CYS A 153 0.64 -24.86 -3.81
C CYS A 153 1.99 -25.29 -3.19
N LEU A 154 3.12 -24.96 -3.85
CA LEU A 154 4.45 -25.22 -3.31
C LEU A 154 4.83 -24.18 -2.24
N TYR A 155 4.77 -24.56 -0.96
CA TYR A 155 4.94 -23.63 0.16
C TYR A 155 6.26 -22.85 0.17
N GLN A 156 7.37 -23.50 -0.21
CA GLN A 156 8.67 -22.82 -0.30
C GLN A 156 8.69 -21.76 -1.41
N SER A 157 8.10 -22.07 -2.56
CA SER A 157 7.98 -21.12 -3.66
C SER A 157 7.08 -19.94 -3.28
N MET A 158 5.98 -20.19 -2.55
CA MET A 158 5.11 -19.13 -2.05
C MET A 158 5.79 -18.21 -1.06
N LEU A 159 6.62 -18.72 -0.15
CA LEU A 159 7.38 -17.87 0.77
C LEU A 159 8.31 -16.91 0.04
N LYS A 160 8.97 -17.39 -1.01
CA LYS A 160 9.81 -16.56 -1.88
C LYS A 160 8.96 -15.51 -2.60
N GLU A 161 7.83 -15.93 -3.19
CA GLU A 161 6.90 -15.05 -3.87
C GLU A 161 6.32 -13.96 -2.96
N MET A 162 5.97 -14.32 -1.71
CA MET A 162 5.47 -13.37 -0.71
C MET A 162 6.50 -12.31 -0.32
N ALA A 163 7.80 -12.62 -0.40
CA ALA A 163 8.85 -11.64 -0.16
C ALA A 163 8.95 -10.62 -1.30
N ASP A 164 8.72 -11.07 -2.54
CA ASP A 164 8.79 -10.25 -3.76
C ASP A 164 7.43 -9.66 -4.18
N LEU A 165 6.36 -9.97 -3.43
CA LEU A 165 4.98 -9.59 -3.72
C LEU A 165 4.77 -8.11 -4.10
N PRO A 166 5.40 -7.10 -3.45
CA PRO A 166 5.23 -5.71 -3.85
C PRO A 166 5.56 -5.43 -5.33
N HIS A 167 6.53 -6.16 -5.88
CA HIS A 167 6.94 -6.06 -7.28
C HIS A 167 5.99 -6.85 -8.19
N GLU A 168 5.60 -8.05 -7.76
CA GLU A 168 4.76 -8.96 -8.54
C GLU A 168 3.34 -8.42 -8.76
N ILE A 169 2.72 -7.82 -7.74
CA ILE A 169 1.36 -7.26 -7.89
C ILE A 169 1.31 -6.09 -8.86
N SER A 170 2.44 -5.43 -9.11
CA SER A 170 2.54 -4.30 -10.04
C SER A 170 2.69 -4.76 -11.49
N LYS A 171 2.94 -6.06 -11.74
CA LYS A 171 2.99 -6.60 -13.09
C LYS A 171 1.57 -6.69 -13.66
N PRO A 172 1.38 -6.22 -14.89
CA PRO A 172 0.05 -6.20 -15.48
C PRO A 172 -0.38 -7.58 -15.97
N LEU A 173 -1.69 -7.84 -15.92
CA LEU A 173 -2.34 -9.04 -16.44
C LEU A 173 -2.71 -8.91 -17.93
N HIS A 174 -1.78 -8.46 -18.77
CA HIS A 174 -2.08 -8.00 -20.14
C HIS A 174 -2.42 -9.09 -21.17
N HIS A 175 -2.25 -10.38 -20.84
CA HIS A 175 -2.42 -11.48 -21.81
C HIS A 175 -3.47 -12.51 -21.41
N MET A 176 -4.31 -12.21 -20.42
CA MET A 176 -5.32 -13.15 -19.95
C MET A 176 -6.61 -12.97 -20.74
N SER A 177 -6.90 -13.93 -21.62
CA SER A 177 -8.21 -14.06 -22.25
C SER A 177 -9.20 -14.57 -21.20
N VAL A 178 -9.67 -13.66 -20.33
CA VAL A 178 -10.74 -13.98 -19.40
C VAL A 178 -12.03 -14.02 -20.21
N ALA A 179 -12.70 -15.16 -20.20
CA ALA A 179 -13.98 -15.34 -20.90
C ALA A 179 -15.04 -14.39 -20.32
N SER A 180 -15.16 -13.21 -20.93
CA SER A 180 -16.24 -12.21 -21.07
C SER A 180 -17.18 -11.86 -19.91
N ALA A 181 -17.08 -12.45 -18.72
CA ALA A 181 -17.92 -12.04 -17.60
C ALA A 181 -17.36 -10.77 -16.92
N SER A 182 -18.26 -9.86 -16.56
CA SER A 182 -17.95 -8.73 -15.69
C SER A 182 -17.52 -9.24 -14.31
N GLY A 183 -16.51 -8.63 -13.72
CA GLY A 183 -16.04 -9.02 -12.40
C GLY A 183 -14.63 -8.51 -12.12
N TYR A 184 -14.18 -8.71 -10.88
CA TYR A 184 -12.82 -8.37 -10.47
C TYR A 184 -11.95 -9.62 -10.45
N TYR A 185 -10.89 -9.61 -11.25
CA TYR A 185 -10.02 -10.75 -11.49
C TYR A 185 -8.59 -10.47 -11.04
N VAL A 186 -8.03 -11.42 -10.33
CA VAL A 186 -6.64 -11.44 -9.85
C VAL A 186 -6.03 -12.81 -10.13
N GLY A 187 -4.73 -12.88 -10.30
CA GLY A 187 -4.06 -14.17 -10.46
C GLY A 187 -2.74 -14.07 -11.22
N GLY A 188 -2.41 -15.16 -11.90
CA GLY A 188 -1.15 -15.34 -12.60
C GLY A 188 -0.67 -16.78 -12.53
N SER A 189 0.60 -16.99 -12.84
CA SER A 189 1.25 -18.28 -12.66
C SER A 189 1.42 -18.61 -11.18
N SER A 190 1.37 -19.91 -10.84
CA SER A 190 1.82 -20.37 -9.53
C SER A 190 3.30 -20.02 -9.34
N PRO A 191 3.71 -19.46 -8.18
CA PRO A 191 2.98 -19.36 -6.89
C PRO A 191 2.28 -17.99 -6.62
N LEU A 192 2.22 -17.09 -7.60
CA LEU A 192 1.67 -15.74 -7.41
C LEU A 192 0.17 -15.76 -7.09
N ALA A 193 -0.61 -16.55 -7.84
CA ALA A 193 -2.05 -16.65 -7.63
C ALA A 193 -2.39 -17.11 -6.20
N GLU A 194 -1.68 -18.10 -5.68
CA GLU A 194 -1.85 -18.60 -4.31
C GLU A 194 -1.46 -17.54 -3.26
N SER A 195 -0.39 -16.79 -3.53
CA SER A 195 0.05 -15.70 -2.66
C SER A 195 -0.98 -14.56 -2.60
N LEU A 196 -1.54 -14.18 -3.75
CA LEU A 196 -2.65 -13.22 -3.86
C LEU A 196 -3.87 -13.71 -3.09
N ALA A 197 -4.22 -14.99 -3.23
CA ALA A 197 -5.34 -15.59 -2.51
C ALA A 197 -5.16 -15.49 -0.99
N CYS A 198 -3.96 -15.80 -0.48
CA CYS A 198 -3.66 -15.68 0.95
C CYS A 198 -3.81 -14.23 1.45
N VAL A 199 -3.28 -13.26 0.70
CA VAL A 199 -3.32 -11.83 1.06
C VAL A 199 -4.76 -11.32 1.08
N LEU A 200 -5.51 -11.53 -0.02
CA LEU A 200 -6.86 -10.99 -0.18
C LEU A 200 -7.84 -11.61 0.81
N THR A 201 -7.79 -12.94 1.01
CA THR A 201 -8.64 -13.59 2.01
C THR A 201 -8.33 -13.08 3.41
N LYS A 202 -7.05 -12.86 3.74
CA LYS A 202 -6.67 -12.31 5.05
C LYS A 202 -7.14 -10.87 5.23
N LEU A 203 -6.99 -10.02 4.21
CA LEU A 203 -7.50 -8.64 4.22
C LEU A 203 -9.03 -8.60 4.39
N GLN A 204 -9.77 -9.52 3.76
CA GLN A 204 -11.22 -9.67 3.96
C GLN A 204 -11.58 -10.10 5.38
N ILE A 205 -10.84 -11.06 5.97
CA ILE A 205 -11.07 -11.52 7.35
C ILE A 205 -10.88 -10.36 8.33
N LEU A 206 -9.82 -9.57 8.15
CA LEU A 206 -9.49 -8.43 8.99
C LEU A 206 -10.38 -7.20 8.74
N GLY A 207 -11.26 -7.24 7.73
CA GLY A 207 -12.15 -6.13 7.40
C GLY A 207 -11.42 -4.93 6.77
N HIS A 208 -10.25 -5.13 6.21
CA HIS A 208 -9.51 -4.09 5.49
C HIS A 208 -9.99 -3.93 4.05
N ILE A 209 -10.68 -4.92 3.50
CA ILE A 209 -11.40 -4.81 2.22
C ILE A 209 -12.79 -5.41 2.38
N SER A 210 -13.72 -4.95 1.55
CA SER A 210 -15.11 -5.38 1.53
C SER A 210 -15.22 -6.88 1.26
N LYS A 211 -16.21 -7.48 1.92
CA LYS A 211 -16.59 -8.89 1.72
C LYS A 211 -17.64 -9.06 0.62
N GLU A 212 -18.15 -7.95 0.09
CA GLU A 212 -19.24 -7.92 -0.89
C GLU A 212 -18.74 -8.16 -2.31
N LEU A 213 -17.53 -7.70 -2.64
CA LEU A 213 -16.92 -7.92 -3.95
C LEU A 213 -16.36 -9.34 -4.04
N PRO A 214 -16.93 -10.23 -4.88
CA PRO A 214 -16.32 -11.51 -5.18
C PRO A 214 -15.07 -11.26 -6.03
N ILE A 215 -13.94 -11.85 -5.64
CA ILE A 215 -12.68 -11.72 -6.37
C ILE A 215 -12.40 -13.04 -7.08
N HIS A 216 -12.41 -13.06 -8.40
CA HIS A 216 -12.15 -14.26 -9.18
C HIS A 216 -10.65 -14.51 -9.29
N LEU A 217 -10.22 -15.71 -8.90
CA LEU A 217 -8.84 -16.14 -9.01
C LEU A 217 -8.63 -16.86 -10.34
N VAL A 218 -7.68 -16.37 -11.15
CA VAL A 218 -7.32 -16.92 -12.46
C VAL A 218 -5.93 -17.57 -12.45
N ASP A 219 -5.76 -18.64 -13.23
CA ASP A 219 -4.46 -19.27 -13.45
C ASP A 219 -3.67 -18.58 -14.58
N ALA A 220 -2.46 -19.03 -14.90
CA ALA A 220 -1.64 -18.46 -15.97
C ALA A 220 -2.31 -18.42 -17.36
N SER A 221 -3.32 -19.27 -17.61
CA SER A 221 -4.05 -19.31 -18.88
C SER A 221 -5.17 -18.25 -18.97
N GLY A 222 -5.47 -17.54 -17.88
CA GLY A 222 -6.61 -16.62 -17.80
C GLY A 222 -7.92 -17.30 -17.44
N LYS A 223 -7.92 -18.62 -17.20
CA LYS A 223 -9.13 -19.35 -16.80
C LYS A 223 -9.42 -19.10 -15.32
N GLY A 224 -10.62 -18.61 -15.03
CA GLY A 224 -11.14 -18.54 -13.66
C GLY A 224 -11.20 -19.93 -13.04
N LYS A 225 -10.66 -20.07 -11.83
CA LYS A 225 -10.63 -21.35 -11.08
C LYS A 225 -11.55 -21.36 -9.88
N CYS A 226 -11.54 -20.28 -9.11
CA CYS A 226 -12.30 -20.14 -7.89
C CYS A 226 -12.59 -18.66 -7.60
N THR A 227 -13.40 -18.41 -6.58
CA THR A 227 -13.77 -17.07 -6.12
C THR A 227 -13.33 -16.90 -4.68
N LEU A 228 -12.76 -15.74 -4.34
CA LEU A 228 -12.41 -15.34 -3.00
C LEU A 228 -13.50 -14.40 -2.48
N SER A 229 -14.21 -14.82 -1.45
CA SER A 229 -15.26 -14.00 -0.83
C SER A 229 -15.36 -14.30 0.65
N LYS A 230 -15.63 -13.26 1.46
CA LYS A 230 -15.79 -13.37 2.92
C LYS A 230 -14.61 -14.09 3.60
N GLY A 231 -13.40 -13.98 3.05
CA GLY A 231 -12.20 -14.63 3.58
C GLY A 231 -12.07 -16.11 3.26
N LYS A 232 -12.88 -16.63 2.33
CA LYS A 232 -12.91 -18.04 1.95
C LYS A 232 -12.64 -18.23 0.47
N VAL A 233 -12.13 -19.41 0.12
CA VAL A 233 -12.05 -19.90 -1.26
C VAL A 233 -13.33 -20.65 -1.57
N LEU A 234 -14.02 -20.25 -2.63
CA LEU A 234 -15.32 -20.79 -3.05
C LEU A 234 -15.25 -21.23 -4.52
N PRO A 235 -16.08 -22.20 -4.95
CA PRO A 235 -16.22 -22.47 -6.38
C PRO A 235 -16.72 -21.24 -7.13
N ILE A 236 -16.42 -21.15 -8.42
CA ILE A 236 -17.07 -20.14 -9.27
C ILE A 236 -18.56 -20.47 -9.31
N ALA A 237 -19.40 -19.51 -8.92
CA ALA A 237 -20.83 -19.62 -9.16
C ALA A 237 -21.04 -19.65 -10.67
N THR A 238 -21.25 -20.83 -11.23
CA THR A 238 -21.80 -20.98 -12.57
C THR A 238 -23.21 -20.40 -12.52
N GLU A 239 -23.38 -19.17 -12.99
CA GLU A 239 -24.71 -18.61 -13.23
C GLU A 239 -25.39 -19.46 -14.30
N GLY A 240 -26.22 -20.40 -13.88
CA GLY A 240 -27.13 -21.16 -14.74
C GLY A 240 -26.47 -22.24 -15.58
N GLY A 241 -26.94 -23.48 -15.41
CA GLY A 241 -26.78 -24.52 -16.42
C GLY A 241 -27.51 -24.13 -17.70
N GLY A 242 -26.79 -23.49 -18.61
CA GLY A 242 -27.08 -23.54 -20.03
C GLY A 242 -25.93 -24.31 -20.67
N ASP A 243 -26.23 -25.50 -21.18
CA ASP A 243 -25.38 -26.18 -22.15
C ASP A 243 -25.11 -25.20 -23.30
N PHE A 244 -23.99 -24.49 -23.22
CA PHE A 244 -23.39 -23.91 -24.40
C PHE A 244 -22.71 -25.08 -25.11
N PRO A 245 -23.17 -25.47 -26.31
CA PRO A 245 -22.47 -26.48 -27.06
C PRO A 245 -21.03 -25.99 -27.25
N LEU A 246 -20.09 -26.76 -26.71
CA LEU A 246 -18.71 -26.76 -27.17
C LEU A 246 -18.78 -26.82 -28.69
N ILE A 247 -18.43 -25.71 -29.35
CA ILE A 247 -18.12 -25.74 -30.78
C ILE A 247 -16.88 -26.61 -30.87
N SER A 248 -17.10 -27.89 -31.17
CA SER A 248 -16.08 -28.83 -31.56
C SER A 248 -15.45 -28.28 -32.85
N GLU A 249 -14.18 -27.89 -32.77
CA GLU A 249 -13.34 -27.58 -33.92
C GLU A 249 -12.99 -28.87 -34.70
N ASP A 250 -14.01 -29.54 -35.22
CA ASP A 250 -13.86 -30.62 -36.19
C ASP A 250 -14.76 -30.32 -37.39
N SER A 251 -14.31 -29.40 -38.23
CA SER A 251 -14.84 -29.20 -39.57
C SER A 251 -13.67 -29.00 -40.53
N LYS A 252 -13.04 -30.12 -40.90
CA LYS A 252 -12.22 -30.22 -42.11
C LYS A 252 -13.03 -29.68 -43.30
N PRO A 253 -12.51 -28.73 -44.09
CA PRO A 253 -13.08 -28.47 -45.41
C PRO A 253 -12.79 -29.69 -46.29
N GLN A 254 -13.84 -30.45 -46.62
CA GLN A 254 -13.81 -31.41 -47.71
C GLN A 254 -13.67 -30.66 -49.04
N GLY A 255 -12.73 -31.16 -49.85
CA GLY A 255 -12.33 -30.54 -51.10
C GLY A 255 -13.44 -30.49 -52.15
N ALA A 256 -13.42 -29.41 -52.92
CA ALA A 256 -13.91 -29.41 -54.28
C ALA A 256 -12.69 -29.33 -55.20
N GLY A 257 -12.33 -30.48 -55.77
CA GLY A 257 -11.49 -30.51 -56.96
C GLY A 257 -12.32 -30.04 -58.15
N VAL A 258 -11.80 -29.06 -58.89
CA VAL A 258 -12.14 -28.88 -60.29
C VAL A 258 -10.83 -28.61 -61.02
N ASP A 259 -10.49 -29.59 -61.85
CA ASP A 259 -9.37 -29.62 -62.76
C ASP A 259 -9.79 -29.02 -64.13
N ALA A 260 -8.79 -28.80 -64.97
CA ALA A 260 -8.81 -28.45 -66.39
C ALA A 260 -8.80 -26.96 -66.79
N GLY A 261 -7.70 -26.57 -67.46
CA GLY A 261 -7.78 -25.53 -68.49
C GLY A 261 -6.51 -24.78 -68.83
N ARG A 262 -5.53 -25.43 -69.47
CA ARG A 262 -4.42 -24.77 -70.20
C ARG A 262 -4.95 -23.73 -71.20
N SER A 263 -4.34 -22.55 -71.28
CA SER A 263 -3.84 -21.99 -72.55
C SER A 263 -2.91 -20.80 -72.32
N ALA A 264 -1.77 -20.83 -73.01
CA ALA A 264 -0.79 -19.77 -73.10
C ALA A 264 -1.32 -18.57 -73.91
N GLN A 265 -0.88 -17.36 -73.57
CA GLN A 265 -0.41 -16.40 -74.59
C GLN A 265 0.41 -15.26 -73.98
N SER A 266 1.54 -15.05 -74.63
CA SER A 266 2.50 -13.97 -74.55
C SER A 266 1.90 -12.62 -74.97
N ARG A 267 2.41 -11.53 -74.37
CA ARG A 267 2.66 -10.26 -75.09
C ARG A 267 3.56 -9.32 -74.26
N GLN A 268 4.77 -9.11 -74.79
CA GLN A 268 5.52 -7.87 -74.63
C GLN A 268 4.70 -6.70 -75.17
N VAL A 269 4.78 -5.51 -74.57
CA VAL A 269 5.04 -4.24 -75.26
C VAL A 269 5.69 -3.28 -74.25
N SER A 270 6.91 -2.84 -74.58
CA SER A 270 7.58 -1.68 -74.00
C SER A 270 7.01 -0.39 -74.61
N ARG A 271 6.89 0.66 -73.80
CA ARG A 271 7.34 2.02 -74.14
C ARG A 271 7.79 2.72 -72.87
#